data_AF-A0A926AMW6-F1
#
_entry.id   AF-A0A926AMW6-F1
#
_cell.length_a   1.000
_cell.length_b   1.000
_cell.length_c   1.000
_cell.angle_alpha   90.00
_cell.angle_beta   90.00
_cell.angle_gamma   90.00
#
_symmetry.space_group_name_H-M   'P 1'
#
loop_
_entity.id
_entity.type
_entity.pdbx_description
1 polymer ?
#
loop_
_entity_poly.entity_id
_entity_poly.type
_entity_poly.pdbx_seq_one_letter_code
_entity_poly.pdbx_strand_id
1 'polypeptide(L)'
;FTPRRVHAENQFNYAPIREIAFLFFGIFITMLPAMNYLAHLGASGTAIPIRTPGQFYFACGGLSSALDNAPTYLTFLKTELASLDAPAGATDRARVAMLLADPAGNRILVAISMGAVLFGAATYIGNGPNFMVKSIAEHAGVPVPSFFGYVLKFTLPILLPILILVWWIFLR
;
A
#
# COMPACT_ATOMS: atom_id res chain seq x y z
N PHE A 1 10.42 27.91 -11.97
CA PHE A 1 10.96 26.88 -12.88
C PHE A 1 12.47 26.87 -12.80
N THR A 2 13.09 25.70 -12.67
CA THR A 2 14.55 25.55 -12.63
C THR A 2 15.17 25.88 -13.99
N PRO A 3 16.31 26.60 -14.06
CA PRO A 3 16.93 26.96 -15.33
C PRO A 3 17.39 25.75 -16.16
N ARG A 4 17.29 25.81 -17.49
CA ARG A 4 17.70 24.73 -18.41
C ARG A 4 19.16 24.30 -18.22
N ARG A 5 20.04 25.25 -17.87
CA ARG A 5 21.44 24.97 -17.57
C ARG A 5 21.59 24.01 -16.39
N VAL A 6 20.82 24.21 -15.32
CA VAL A 6 20.81 23.32 -14.15
C VAL A 6 20.32 21.92 -14.53
N HIS A 7 19.30 21.82 -15.40
CA HIS A 7 18.86 20.52 -15.92
C HIS A 7 19.97 19.81 -16.72
N ALA A 8 20.67 20.53 -17.59
CA ALA A 8 21.77 19.97 -18.37
C ALA A 8 22.95 19.52 -17.48
N GLU A 9 23.33 20.34 -16.50
CA GLU A 9 24.38 20.01 -15.53
C GLU A 9 24.02 18.78 -14.68
N ASN A 10 22.74 18.57 -14.36
CA ASN A 10 22.26 17.41 -13.60
C ASN A 10 21.82 16.22 -14.48
N GLN A 11 22.09 16.26 -15.79
CA GLN A 11 21.63 15.25 -16.76
C GLN A 11 20.13 14.90 -16.61
N PHE A 12 19.32 15.90 -16.28
CA PHE A 12 17.91 15.72 -15.97
C PHE A 12 17.13 15.26 -17.21
N ASN A 13 16.39 14.15 -17.07
CA ASN A 13 15.56 13.60 -18.14
C ASN A 13 14.13 13.31 -17.62
N TYR A 14 13.12 13.63 -18.43
CA TYR A 14 11.71 13.35 -18.14
C TYR A 14 11.26 11.94 -18.53
N ALA A 15 12.07 11.18 -19.28
CA ALA A 15 11.72 9.83 -19.70
C ALA A 15 11.35 8.90 -18.53
N PRO A 16 12.12 8.84 -17.41
CA PRO A 16 11.74 8.06 -16.24
C PRO A 16 10.36 8.44 -15.69
N ILE A 17 10.08 9.74 -15.58
CA ILE A 17 8.81 10.23 -15.05
C ILE A 17 7.64 9.80 -15.94
N ARG A 18 7.81 9.83 -17.28
CA ARG A 18 6.77 9.40 -18.21
C ARG A 18 6.49 7.90 -18.11
N GLU A 19 7.52 7.07 -18.05
CA GLU A 19 7.38 5.61 -17.91
C GLU A 19 6.62 5.25 -16.63
N ILE A 20 6.97 5.90 -15.52
CA ILE A 20 6.30 5.72 -14.22
C ILE A 20 4.84 6.17 -14.34
N ALA A 21 4.57 7.32 -14.96
CA ALA A 21 3.21 7.83 -15.10
C ALA A 21 2.30 6.86 -15.87
N PHE A 22 2.79 6.27 -16.98
CA PHE A 22 2.03 5.27 -17.74
C PHE A 22 1.83 3.96 -16.95
N LEU A 23 2.86 3.50 -16.23
CA LEU A 23 2.75 2.29 -15.41
C LEU A 23 1.72 2.46 -14.29
N PHE A 24 1.79 3.56 -13.53
CA PHE A 24 0.85 3.84 -12.44
C PHE A 24 -0.56 4.08 -12.97
N PHE A 25 -0.71 4.75 -14.10
CA PHE A 25 -2.01 4.89 -14.76
C PHE A 25 -2.62 3.52 -15.10
N GLY A 26 -1.83 2.60 -15.64
CA GLY A 26 -2.27 1.23 -15.92
C GLY A 26 -2.63 0.42 -14.67
N ILE A 27 -1.81 0.49 -13.61
CA ILE A 27 -2.07 -0.16 -12.32
C ILE A 27 -3.35 0.40 -11.70
N PHE A 28 -3.54 1.72 -11.67
CA PHE A 28 -4.71 2.35 -11.06
C PHE A 28 -6.01 1.97 -11.79
N ILE A 29 -6.02 1.98 -13.13
CA ILE A 29 -7.21 1.58 -13.90
C ILE A 29 -7.58 0.12 -13.65
N THR A 30 -6.60 -0.77 -13.63
CA THR A 30 -6.84 -2.21 -13.44
C THR A 30 -7.16 -2.57 -11.99
N MET A 31 -6.74 -1.74 -11.04
CA MET A 31 -7.02 -1.91 -9.62
C MET A 31 -8.45 -1.49 -9.24
N LEU A 32 -9.05 -0.49 -9.89
CA LEU A 32 -10.45 -0.10 -9.64
C LEU A 32 -11.45 -1.28 -9.67
N PRO A 33 -11.50 -2.13 -10.72
CA PRO A 33 -12.39 -3.28 -10.74
C PRO A 33 -12.00 -4.34 -9.69
N ALA A 34 -10.71 -4.54 -9.42
CA ALA A 34 -10.26 -5.46 -8.38
C ALA A 34 -10.69 -5.01 -6.97
N MET A 35 -10.60 -3.71 -6.68
CA MET A 35 -11.08 -3.13 -5.43
C MET A 35 -12.60 -3.22 -5.30
N ASN A 36 -13.34 -2.93 -6.37
CA ASN A 36 -14.79 -3.07 -6.38
C ASN A 36 -15.20 -4.51 -6.12
N TYR A 37 -14.52 -5.47 -6.75
CA TYR A 37 -14.76 -6.89 -6.53
C TYR A 37 -14.49 -7.31 -5.07
N LEU A 38 -13.36 -6.89 -4.50
CA LEU A 38 -13.03 -7.13 -3.08
C LEU A 38 -14.05 -6.49 -2.12
N ALA A 39 -14.51 -5.27 -2.41
CA ALA A 39 -15.56 -4.61 -1.64
C ALA A 39 -16.90 -5.36 -1.73
N HIS A 40 -17.27 -5.86 -2.91
CA HIS A 40 -18.45 -6.70 -3.10
C HIS A 40 -18.34 -8.02 -2.34
N LEU A 41 -17.20 -8.71 -2.37
CA LEU A 41 -16.98 -9.93 -1.59
C LEU A 41 -17.09 -9.67 -0.07
N GLY A 42 -16.53 -8.55 0.41
CA GLY A 42 -16.68 -8.13 1.81
C GLY A 42 -18.14 -7.90 2.20
N ALA A 43 -18.92 -7.23 1.34
CA ALA A 43 -20.34 -6.97 1.58
C ALA A 43 -21.24 -8.22 1.45
N SER A 44 -20.81 -9.23 0.69
CA SER A 44 -21.58 -10.46 0.44
C SER A 44 -21.51 -11.49 1.58
N GLY A 45 -20.74 -11.22 2.63
CA GLY A 45 -20.50 -12.17 3.73
C GLY A 45 -19.57 -13.34 3.37
N THR A 46 -19.14 -13.46 2.10
CA THR A 46 -18.03 -14.31 1.64
C THR A 46 -16.67 -13.65 1.90
N ALA A 47 -16.60 -12.84 2.95
CA ALA A 47 -15.41 -12.08 3.30
C ALA A 47 -14.23 -13.02 3.56
N ILE A 48 -13.03 -12.58 3.16
CA ILE A 48 -11.79 -13.13 3.66
C ILE A 48 -11.92 -13.11 5.20
N PRO A 49 -11.73 -14.25 5.91
CA PRO A 49 -12.00 -14.36 7.35
C PRO A 49 -10.92 -13.64 8.18
N ILE A 50 -10.75 -12.35 7.94
CA ILE A 50 -9.88 -11.42 8.64
C ILE A 50 -10.69 -10.84 9.79
N ARG A 51 -10.28 -11.15 11.01
CA ARG A 51 -11.00 -10.79 12.24
C ARG A 51 -10.09 -10.11 13.26
N THR A 52 -8.77 -10.25 13.12
CA THR A 52 -7.81 -9.72 14.09
C THR A 52 -6.96 -8.60 13.48
N PRO A 53 -6.48 -7.64 14.30
CA PRO A 53 -5.55 -6.61 13.85
C PRO A 53 -4.33 -7.20 13.11
N GLY A 54 -3.76 -8.30 13.61
CA GLY A 54 -2.64 -8.98 12.94
C GLY A 54 -2.99 -9.50 11.53
N GLN A 55 -4.18 -10.07 11.34
CA GLN A 55 -4.61 -10.51 10.01
C GLN A 55 -4.80 -9.32 9.07
N PHE A 56 -5.38 -8.21 9.54
CA PHE A 56 -5.50 -6.97 8.76
C PHE A 56 -4.13 -6.43 8.37
N TYR A 57 -3.17 -6.41 9.30
CA TYR A 57 -1.81 -5.95 9.07
C TYR A 57 -1.11 -6.71 7.93
N PHE A 58 -1.10 -8.05 8.01
CA PHE A 58 -0.45 -8.87 7.00
C PHE A 58 -1.21 -8.91 5.67
N ALA A 59 -2.54 -8.93 5.69
CA ALA A 59 -3.34 -8.96 4.46
C ALA A 59 -3.27 -7.61 3.71
N CYS A 60 -3.51 -6.51 4.43
CA CYS A 60 -3.37 -5.15 3.89
C CYS A 60 -1.94 -4.92 3.40
N GLY A 61 -0.95 -5.26 4.22
CA GLY A 61 0.44 -5.10 3.86
C GLY A 61 0.87 -5.96 2.67
N GLY A 62 0.49 -7.23 2.66
CA GLY A 62 0.77 -8.13 1.54
C GLY A 62 0.24 -7.57 0.21
N LEU A 63 -0.97 -7.03 0.20
CA LEU A 63 -1.54 -6.39 -0.98
C LEU A 63 -0.82 -5.07 -1.33
N SER A 64 -0.49 -4.26 -0.32
CA SER A 64 0.20 -2.97 -0.48
C SER A 64 1.60 -3.10 -1.05
N SER A 65 2.23 -4.27 -0.87
CA SER A 65 3.52 -4.57 -1.49
C SER A 65 3.50 -4.52 -3.03
N ALA A 66 2.30 -4.54 -3.64
CA ALA A 66 2.10 -4.58 -5.10
C ALA A 66 1.15 -3.52 -5.68
N LEU A 67 0.23 -2.92 -4.89
CA LEU A 67 -0.88 -2.10 -5.40
C LEU A 67 -0.87 -0.61 -4.99
N ASP A 68 0.19 -0.11 -4.38
CA ASP A 68 0.26 1.21 -3.74
C ASP A 68 -0.50 1.30 -2.40
N ASN A 69 -0.01 2.15 -1.51
CA ASN A 69 -0.47 2.27 -0.13
C ASN A 69 -1.85 2.90 -0.02
N ALA A 70 -2.11 3.98 -0.77
CA ALA A 70 -3.35 4.75 -0.66
C ALA A 70 -4.61 3.95 -1.05
N PRO A 71 -4.65 3.31 -2.24
CA PRO A 71 -5.81 2.52 -2.60
C PRO A 71 -5.95 1.26 -1.74
N THR A 72 -4.84 0.62 -1.36
CA THR A 72 -4.88 -0.55 -0.48
C THR A 72 -5.50 -0.20 0.87
N TYR A 73 -5.07 0.92 1.49
CA TYR A 73 -5.68 1.42 2.72
C TYR A 73 -7.19 1.64 2.56
N LEU A 74 -7.60 2.31 1.48
CA LEU A 74 -9.01 2.63 1.24
C LEU A 74 -9.86 1.37 1.04
N THR A 75 -9.35 0.34 0.37
CA THR A 75 -10.04 -0.94 0.19
C THR A 75 -10.33 -1.58 1.53
N PHE A 76 -9.31 -1.79 2.36
CA PHE A 76 -9.48 -2.46 3.65
C PHE A 76 -10.31 -1.63 4.62
N LEU A 77 -10.15 -0.29 4.61
CA LEU A 77 -11.02 0.60 5.37
C LEU A 77 -12.48 0.43 4.94
N LYS A 78 -12.79 0.51 3.64
CA LYS A 78 -14.18 0.38 3.15
C LYS A 78 -14.77 -0.99 3.45
N THR A 79 -13.97 -2.05 3.38
CA THR A 79 -14.41 -3.39 3.79
C THR A 79 -14.80 -3.40 5.26
N GLU A 80 -13.99 -2.82 6.15
CA GLU A 80 -14.30 -2.74 7.58
C GLU A 80 -15.51 -1.84 7.87
N LEU A 81 -15.63 -0.69 7.19
CA LEU A 81 -16.81 0.17 7.34
C LEU A 81 -18.11 -0.50 6.87
N ALA A 82 -18.02 -1.45 5.94
CA ALA A 82 -19.16 -2.21 5.44
C ALA A 82 -19.62 -3.30 6.41
N SER A 83 -18.74 -3.83 7.27
CA SER A 83 -19.08 -4.81 8.30
C SER A 83 -19.65 -4.20 9.59
N LEU A 84 -19.60 -2.87 9.75
CA LEU A 84 -20.18 -2.20 10.92
C LEU A 84 -21.71 -2.21 10.89
N ASP A 85 -22.31 -2.52 12.03
CA ASP A 85 -23.73 -2.27 12.29
C ASP A 85 -23.94 -0.78 12.57
N ALA A 86 -23.95 0.01 11.50
CA ALA A 86 -24.14 1.44 11.55
C ALA A 86 -25.58 1.82 11.18
N PRO A 87 -26.14 2.91 11.74
CA PRO A 87 -27.47 3.39 11.37
C PRO A 87 -27.64 3.54 9.86
N ALA A 88 -28.83 3.22 9.34
CA ALA A 88 -29.14 3.38 7.93
C ALA A 88 -28.85 4.82 7.46
N GLY A 89 -28.08 4.96 6.38
CA GLY A 89 -27.66 6.27 5.86
C GLY A 89 -26.47 6.91 6.59
N ALA A 90 -25.82 6.22 7.55
CA ALA A 90 -24.60 6.72 8.18
C ALA A 90 -23.50 6.95 7.14
N THR A 91 -22.97 8.18 7.12
CA THR A 91 -21.86 8.59 6.24
C THR A 91 -20.56 7.85 6.59
N ASP A 92 -19.64 7.72 5.64
CA ASP A 92 -18.31 7.15 5.87
C ASP A 92 -17.59 7.84 7.04
N ARG A 93 -17.73 9.17 7.16
CA ARG A 93 -17.15 9.93 8.27
C ARG A 93 -17.70 9.49 9.64
N ALA A 94 -19.01 9.25 9.73
CA ALA A 94 -19.63 8.77 10.97
C ALA A 94 -19.17 7.35 11.30
N ARG A 95 -19.09 6.46 10.30
CA ARG A 95 -18.61 5.08 10.47
C ARG A 95 -17.14 5.02 10.91
N VAL A 96 -16.28 5.87 10.34
CA VAL A 96 -14.88 6.00 10.79
C VAL A 96 -14.81 6.50 12.23
N ALA A 97 -15.65 7.47 12.61
CA ALA A 97 -15.71 7.94 14.00
C ALA A 97 -16.15 6.83 14.97
N MET A 98 -17.07 5.95 14.55
CA MET A 98 -17.45 4.77 15.34
C MET A 98 -16.26 3.81 15.54
N LEU A 99 -15.50 3.49 14.48
CA LEU A 99 -14.29 2.66 14.61
C LEU A 99 -13.24 3.28 15.54
N LEU A 100 -13.03 4.60 15.46
CA LEU A 100 -12.06 5.29 16.32
C LEU A 100 -12.50 5.31 17.79
N ALA A 101 -13.81 5.38 18.06
CA ALA A 101 -14.38 5.40 19.40
C ALA A 101 -14.35 4.01 20.07
N ASP A 102 -14.44 2.93 19.29
CA ASP A 102 -14.33 1.56 19.79
C ASP A 102 -12.86 1.12 19.89
N PRO A 103 -12.36 0.68 21.06
CA PRO A 103 -10.98 0.22 21.21
C PRO A 103 -10.58 -0.92 20.26
N ALA A 104 -11.51 -1.83 19.91
CA ALA A 104 -11.24 -2.92 18.98
C ALA A 104 -11.16 -2.41 17.53
N GLY A 105 -12.13 -1.60 17.10
CA GLY A 105 -12.13 -0.92 15.80
C GLY A 105 -10.91 -0.04 15.58
N ASN A 106 -10.47 0.70 16.61
CA ASN A 106 -9.28 1.54 16.54
C ASN A 106 -8.02 0.70 16.29
N ARG A 107 -7.89 -0.45 16.97
CA ARG A 107 -6.78 -1.39 16.72
C ARG A 107 -6.78 -1.93 15.28
N ILE A 108 -7.95 -2.19 14.71
CA ILE A 108 -8.07 -2.60 13.29
C ILE A 108 -7.61 -1.46 12.37
N LEU A 109 -8.06 -0.23 12.61
CA LEU A 109 -7.63 0.94 11.82
C LEU A 109 -6.12 1.17 11.88
N VAL A 110 -5.52 1.04 13.07
CA VAL A 110 -4.06 1.11 13.23
C VAL A 110 -3.38 0.00 12.42
N ALA A 111 -3.88 -1.24 12.48
CA ALA A 111 -3.33 -2.34 11.71
C ALA A 111 -3.40 -2.13 10.19
N ILE A 112 -4.54 -1.67 9.67
CA ILE A 112 -4.72 -1.33 8.25
C ILE A 112 -3.74 -0.22 7.84
N SER A 113 -3.62 0.84 8.66
CA SER A 113 -2.72 1.97 8.41
C SER A 113 -1.25 1.51 8.35
N MET A 114 -0.83 0.74 9.35
CA MET A 114 0.54 0.22 9.44
C MET A 114 0.84 -0.77 8.31
N GLY A 115 -0.10 -1.68 8.01
CA GLY A 115 0.03 -2.64 6.93
C GLY A 115 0.23 -1.94 5.58
N ALA A 116 -0.67 -1.01 5.24
CA ALA A 116 -0.61 -0.24 4.00
C ALA A 116 0.73 0.50 3.86
N VAL A 117 1.19 1.20 4.90
CA VAL A 117 2.40 2.01 4.77
C VAL A 117 3.68 1.17 4.80
N LEU A 118 3.84 0.27 5.78
CA LEU A 118 5.11 -0.37 6.06
C LEU A 118 5.50 -1.42 5.01
N PHE A 119 4.51 -2.11 4.42
CA PHE A 119 4.78 -3.11 3.38
C PHE A 119 4.97 -2.48 2.00
N GLY A 120 4.64 -1.21 1.80
CA GLY A 120 4.88 -0.52 0.52
C GLY A 120 6.35 -0.52 0.09
N ALA A 121 7.29 -0.73 1.04
CA ALA A 121 8.71 -0.88 0.77
C ALA A 121 9.14 -2.31 0.37
N ALA A 122 8.23 -3.29 0.37
CA ALA A 122 8.58 -4.68 0.15
C ALA A 122 8.95 -5.00 -1.31
N THR A 123 8.54 -4.17 -2.27
CA THR A 123 8.94 -4.31 -3.68
C THR A 123 9.14 -2.94 -4.34
N TYR A 124 9.74 -2.95 -5.53
CA TYR A 124 9.86 -1.72 -6.33
C TYR A 124 8.54 -1.14 -6.81
N ILE A 125 7.50 -1.97 -6.98
CA ILE A 125 6.18 -1.50 -7.45
C ILE A 125 5.23 -1.21 -6.29
N GLY A 126 5.67 -1.40 -5.04
CA GLY A 126 4.84 -1.14 -3.87
C GLY A 126 4.48 0.34 -3.70
N ASN A 127 5.27 1.27 -4.26
CA ASN A 127 4.90 2.67 -4.38
C ASN A 127 5.71 3.38 -5.49
N GLY A 128 5.22 4.56 -5.91
CA GLY A 128 5.85 5.37 -6.96
C GLY A 128 7.29 5.78 -6.67
N PRO A 129 7.62 6.31 -5.47
CA PRO A 129 8.98 6.66 -5.09
C PRO A 129 10.00 5.51 -5.23
N ASN A 130 9.68 4.29 -4.81
CA ASN A 130 10.58 3.14 -4.93
C ASN A 130 10.94 2.84 -6.39
N PHE A 131 9.92 2.84 -7.25
CA PHE A 131 10.11 2.60 -8.68
C PHE A 131 10.91 3.73 -9.33
N MET A 132 10.70 4.98 -8.88
CA MET A 132 11.46 6.14 -9.35
C MET A 132 12.94 6.06 -8.99
N VAL A 133 13.27 5.70 -7.74
CA VAL A 133 14.67 5.49 -7.31
C VAL A 133 15.33 4.41 -8.15
N LYS A 134 14.65 3.29 -8.41
CA LYS A 134 15.16 2.24 -9.30
C LYS A 134 15.44 2.76 -10.71
N SER A 135 14.49 3.43 -11.34
CA SER A 135 14.62 3.92 -12.72
C SER A 135 15.75 4.93 -12.86
N ILE A 136 15.90 5.85 -11.89
CA ILE A 136 17.00 6.83 -11.87
C ILE A 136 18.36 6.13 -11.73
N ALA A 137 18.48 5.16 -10.81
CA ALA A 137 19.71 4.41 -10.60
C ALA A 137 20.09 3.59 -11.84
N GLU A 138 19.13 2.96 -12.52
CA GLU A 138 19.35 2.23 -13.78
C GLU A 138 19.84 3.17 -14.90
N HIS A 139 19.21 4.34 -15.06
CA HIS A 139 19.63 5.35 -16.04
C HIS A 139 21.03 5.92 -15.74
N ALA A 140 21.41 6.01 -14.46
CA ALA A 140 22.73 6.46 -14.03
C ALA A 140 23.81 5.36 -14.11
N GLY A 141 23.47 4.14 -14.56
CA GLY A 141 24.39 3.01 -14.63
C GLY A 141 24.79 2.44 -13.25
N VAL A 142 24.05 2.78 -12.19
CA VAL A 142 24.28 2.25 -10.84
C VAL A 142 23.72 0.82 -10.77
N PRO A 143 24.49 -0.17 -10.29
CA PRO A 143 23.98 -1.52 -10.13
C PRO A 143 22.80 -1.57 -9.16
N VAL A 144 21.62 -1.96 -9.65
CA VAL A 144 20.45 -2.22 -8.82
C VAL A 144 20.05 -3.69 -8.87
N PRO A 145 19.51 -4.27 -7.79
CA PRO A 145 18.99 -5.62 -7.83
C PRO A 145 17.76 -5.68 -8.75
N SER A 146 17.58 -6.84 -9.40
CA SER A 146 16.34 -7.15 -10.13
C SER A 146 15.14 -7.16 -9.19
N PHE A 147 13.92 -7.20 -9.74
CA PHE A 147 12.69 -7.24 -8.94
C PHE A 147 12.71 -8.34 -7.87
N PHE A 148 12.90 -9.59 -8.29
CA PHE A 148 13.01 -10.72 -7.35
C PHE A 148 14.31 -10.68 -6.54
N GLY A 149 15.39 -10.12 -7.11
CA GLY A 149 16.64 -9.92 -6.39
C GLY A 149 16.48 -8.99 -5.18
N TYR A 150 15.68 -7.94 -5.30
CA TYR A 150 15.36 -7.02 -4.21
C TYR A 150 14.60 -7.75 -3.09
N VAL A 151 13.59 -8.53 -3.47
CA VAL A 151 12.77 -9.29 -2.51
C VAL A 151 13.63 -10.29 -1.73
N LEU A 152 14.43 -11.10 -2.44
CA LEU A 152 15.22 -12.16 -1.81
C LEU A 152 16.38 -11.63 -0.97
N LYS A 153 17.02 -10.53 -1.39
CA LYS A 153 18.23 -9.99 -0.71
C LYS A 153 17.93 -8.97 0.37
N PHE A 154 16.81 -8.26 0.29
CA PHE A 154 16.50 -7.15 1.21
C PHE A 154 15.15 -7.36 1.90
N THR A 155 14.08 -7.61 1.15
CA THR A 155 12.75 -7.72 1.74
C THR A 155 12.64 -8.88 2.70
N LEU A 156 13.03 -10.09 2.30
CA LEU A 156 12.90 -11.28 3.15
C LEU A 156 13.88 -11.30 4.34
N PRO A 157 15.19 -11.01 4.20
CA PRO A 157 16.11 -11.13 5.32
C PRO A 157 16.14 -9.90 6.23
N ILE A 158 15.70 -8.72 5.77
CA ILE A 158 15.80 -7.47 6.54
C ILE A 158 14.42 -6.92 6.87
N LEU A 159 13.61 -6.62 5.85
CA LEU A 159 12.33 -5.94 6.08
C LEU A 159 11.31 -6.85 6.77
N LEU A 160 11.18 -8.11 6.34
CA LEU A 160 10.18 -9.04 6.87
C LEU A 160 10.38 -9.30 8.38
N PRO A 161 11.59 -9.52 8.92
CA PRO A 161 11.81 -9.57 10.36
C PRO A 161 11.36 -8.31 11.11
N ILE A 162 11.60 -7.12 10.53
CA ILE A 162 11.14 -5.85 11.11
C ILE A 162 9.61 -5.79 11.12
N LEU A 163 8.95 -6.18 10.02
CA LEU A 163 7.49 -6.21 9.94
C LEU A 163 6.88 -7.20 10.95
N ILE A 164 7.50 -8.37 11.12
CA ILE A 164 7.09 -9.35 12.14
C ILE A 164 7.27 -8.79 13.56
N LEU A 165 8.38 -8.09 13.82
CA LEU A 165 8.63 -7.47 15.12
C LEU A 165 7.61 -6.37 15.42
N VAL A 166 7.29 -5.55 14.44
CA VAL A 166 6.24 -4.51 14.54
C VAL A 166 4.89 -5.14 14.85
N TRP A 167 4.50 -6.19 14.12
CA TRP A 167 3.29 -6.94 14.42
C TRP A 167 3.29 -7.47 15.86
N TRP A 168 4.39 -8.08 16.29
CA TRP A 168 4.48 -8.70 17.61
C TRP A 168 4.36 -7.71 18.77
N ILE A 169 4.94 -6.51 18.62
CA ILE A 169 4.94 -5.46 19.66
C ILE A 169 3.58 -4.74 19.71
N PHE A 170 2.99 -4.43 18.56
CA PHE A 170 1.85 -3.49 18.51
C PHE A 170 0.49 -4.15 18.23
N LEU A 171 0.45 -5.31 17.56
CA LEU A 171 -0.77 -5.84 16.92
C LEU A 171 -1.06 -7.33 17.23
N ARG A 172 -0.32 -7.93 18.15
CA ARG A 172 -0.58 -9.29 18.67
C ARG A 172 -1.75 -9.32 19.65
#